data_AF-A0A7K2YWZ2-F1
#
_entry.id   AF-A0A7K2YWZ2-F1
#
_cell.length_a   1.000
_cell.length_b   1.000
_cell.length_c   1.000
_cell.angle_alpha   90.00
_cell.angle_beta   90.00
_cell.angle_gamma   90.00
#
_symmetry.space_group_name_H-M   'P 1'
#
loop_
_entity.id
_entity.type
_entity.pdbx_description
1 polymer ?
#
loop_
_entity_poly.entity_id
_entity_poly.type
_entity_poly.pdbx_seq_one_letter_code
_entity_poly.pdbx_strand_id
1 'polypeptide(L)' 'MSNTVIDIDDEALAEAMALLGTKTKKDTVNTALREVAQRRRRRQAMAEMQRSAAEGGIDLEFLSDKRKYRS' A
#
# COMPACT_ATOMS: atom_id res chain seq x y z
N MET A 1 -11.17 2.76 -20.08
CA MET A 1 -10.26 1.59 -20.08
C MET A 1 -9.98 1.23 -21.52
N SER A 2 -8.73 1.02 -21.88
CA SER A 2 -8.34 0.41 -23.16
C SER A 2 -8.49 -1.10 -23.09
N ASN A 3 -8.82 -1.75 -24.20
CA ASN A 3 -8.83 -3.20 -24.30
C ASN A 3 -7.43 -3.66 -24.68
N THR A 4 -6.89 -4.60 -23.93
CA THR A 4 -5.58 -5.20 -24.19
C THR A 4 -5.75 -6.71 -24.12
N VAL A 5 -5.27 -7.40 -25.15
CA VAL A 5 -5.24 -8.87 -25.18
C VAL A 5 -3.89 -9.31 -24.65
N ILE A 6 -3.90 -10.08 -23.58
CA ILE A 6 -2.71 -10.65 -22.95
C ILE A 6 -3.00 -12.11 -22.61
N ASP A 7 -1.99 -12.95 -22.75
CA ASP A 7 -2.03 -14.30 -22.21
C ASP A 7 -1.74 -14.25 -20.71
N ILE A 8 -2.54 -14.98 -19.93
CA ILE A 8 -2.44 -15.03 -18.48
C ILE A 8 -2.42 -16.50 -18.09
N ASP A 9 -1.54 -16.86 -17.16
CA ASP A 9 -1.55 -18.16 -16.51
C ASP A 9 -2.87 -18.35 -15.74
N ASP A 10 -3.65 -19.35 -16.14
CA ASP A 10 -4.98 -19.58 -15.57
C ASP A 10 -4.93 -20.08 -14.12
N GLU A 11 -3.85 -20.76 -13.70
CA GLU A 11 -3.67 -21.20 -12.31
C GLU A 11 -3.37 -20.00 -11.41
N ALA A 12 -2.43 -19.15 -11.81
CA ALA A 12 -2.11 -17.92 -11.09
C ALA A 12 -3.32 -16.97 -11.03
N LEU A 13 -4.12 -16.92 -12.11
CA LEU A 13 -5.34 -16.13 -12.14
C LEU A 13 -6.40 -16.70 -11.19
N ALA A 14 -6.56 -18.02 -11.13
CA ALA A 14 -7.49 -18.67 -10.21
C ALA A 14 -7.09 -18.43 -8.74
N GLU A 15 -5.80 -18.52 -8.41
CA GLU A 15 -5.29 -18.20 -7.08
C GLU A 15 -5.57 -16.73 -6.72
N ALA A 16 -5.28 -15.79 -7.63
CA ALA A 16 -5.57 -14.39 -7.42
C ALA A 16 -7.08 -14.13 -7.28
N MET A 17 -7.93 -14.84 -8.02
CA MET A 17 -9.39 -14.76 -7.90
C MET A 17 -9.87 -15.19 -6.53
N ALA A 18 -9.35 -16.32 -6.02
CA ALA A 18 -9.67 -16.83 -4.69
C ALA A 18 -9.18 -15.87 -3.60
N LEU A 19 -7.94 -15.39 -3.70
CA LEU A 19 -7.34 -14.46 -2.75
C LEU A 19 -8.09 -13.12 -2.68
N LEU A 20 -8.51 -12.59 -3.84
CA LEU A 20 -9.18 -11.29 -3.93
C LEU A 20 -10.71 -11.38 -3.83
N GLY A 21 -11.28 -12.59 -3.79
CA GLY A 21 -12.74 -12.80 -3.73
C GLY A 21 -13.50 -12.30 -4.96
N THR A 22 -12.81 -12.16 -6.10
CA THR A 22 -13.37 -11.59 -7.33
C THR A 22 -14.01 -12.66 -8.21
N LYS A 23 -15.11 -12.32 -8.88
CA LYS A 23 -15.86 -13.27 -9.73
C LYS A 23 -15.46 -13.24 -11.20
N THR A 24 -14.82 -12.17 -11.67
CA THR A 24 -14.46 -12.02 -13.09
C THR A 24 -12.97 -11.81 -13.26
N LYS A 25 -12.39 -12.39 -14.32
CA LYS A 25 -10.96 -12.25 -14.67
C LYS A 25 -10.54 -10.76 -14.72
N LYS A 26 -11.39 -9.91 -15.31
CA LYS A 26 -11.16 -8.46 -15.43
C LYS A 26 -11.09 -7.78 -14.06
N ASP A 27 -12.01 -8.12 -13.15
CA ASP A 27 -12.02 -7.52 -11.82
C ASP A 27 -10.80 -7.96 -11.01
N THR A 28 -10.38 -9.22 -11.14
CA THR A 28 -9.15 -9.74 -10.52
C THR A 28 -7.93 -8.97 -10.99
N VAL A 29 -7.74 -8.86 -12.31
CA VAL A 29 -6.58 -8.16 -12.88
C VAL A 29 -6.56 -6.70 -12.45
N ASN A 30 -7.68 -5.99 -12.56
CA ASN A 30 -7.75 -4.59 -12.17
C ASN A 30 -7.50 -4.39 -10.66
N THR A 31 -8.01 -5.30 -9.83
CA THR A 31 -7.84 -5.24 -8.37
C THR A 31 -6.41 -5.56 -7.99
N ALA A 32 -5.81 -6.61 -8.57
CA ALA A 32 -4.42 -6.99 -8.36
C ALA A 32 -3.46 -5.84 -8.72
N LEU A 33 -3.66 -5.18 -9.87
CA LEU A 33 -2.84 -4.04 -10.28
C LEU A 33 -2.93 -2.88 -9.29
N ARG A 34 -4.13 -2.57 -8.78
CA ARG A 34 -4.31 -1.53 -7.75
C ARG A 34 -3.66 -1.92 -6.43
N GLU A 35 -3.79 -3.17 -6.00
CA GLU A 35 -3.18 -3.69 -4.79
C GLU A 35 -1.65 -3.59 -4.85
N VAL A 36 -1.04 -3.98 -5.97
CA VAL A 36 0.42 -3.87 -6.17
C VAL A 36 0.87 -2.41 -6.08
N ALA A 37 0.17 -1.49 -6.75
CA ALA A 37 0.49 -0.06 -6.68
C ALA A 37 0.34 0.50 -5.26
N GLN A 38 -0.70 0.08 -4.52
CA GLN A 38 -0.90 0.48 -3.13
C GLN A 38 0.16 -0.11 -2.19
N ARG A 39 0.54 -1.38 -2.37
CA ARG A 39 1.63 -2.02 -1.61
C ARG A 39 2.95 -1.30 -1.82
N ARG A 40 3.25 -0.85 -3.04
CA ARG A 40 4.44 -0.02 -3.31
C ARG A 40 4.37 1.31 -2.58
N ARG A 41 3.26 2.04 -2.68
CA ARG A 41 3.08 3.33 -2.00
C ARG A 41 3.23 3.21 -0.48
N ARG A 42 2.61 2.18 0.13
CA ARG A 42 2.75 1.88 1.56
C ARG A 42 4.21 1.64 1.97
N ARG A 43 4.96 0.86 1.18
CA ARG A 43 6.39 0.62 1.43
C ARG A 43 7.24 1.88 1.32
N GLN A 44 6.95 2.74 0.34
CA GLN A 44 7.66 4.01 0.17
C GLN A 44 7.40 4.95 1.34
N ALA A 45 6.14 5.13 1.74
CA ALA A 45 5.77 5.95 2.90
C ALA A 45 6.44 5.45 4.19
N MET A 46 6.48 4.13 4.41
CA MET A 46 7.18 3.54 5.57
C MET A 46 8.68 3.82 5.52
N ALA A 47 9.32 3.70 4.35
CA ALA A 47 10.74 4.01 4.20
C ALA A 47 11.04 5.50 4.43
N GLU A 48 10.16 6.39 3.99
CA GLU A 48 10.26 7.83 4.25
C GLU A 48 10.13 8.14 5.74
N MET A 49 9.14 7.56 6.42
CA MET A 49 8.98 7.69 7.87
C MET A 49 10.22 7.22 8.64
N GLN A 50 10.81 6.09 8.23
CA GLN A 50 12.05 5.58 8.84
C GLN A 50 13.22 6.53 8.64
N ARG A 51 13.37 7.11 7.44
CA ARG A 51 14.41 8.12 7.17
C ARG A 51 14.22 9.37 8.02
N SER A 52 13.01 9.93 8.04
CA SER A 52 12.72 11.11 8.86
C SER A 52 12.93 10.86 10.35
N ALA A 53 12.61 9.66 10.86
CA ALA A 53 12.91 9.28 12.24
C ALA A 53 14.42 9.19 12.51
N ALA A 54 15.20 8.63 11.59
CA ALA A 54 16.66 8.52 11.70
C ALA A 54 17.37 9.88 11.58
N GLU A 55 16.82 10.81 10.80
CA GLU A 55 17.33 12.16 10.60
C GLU A 55 16.91 13.14 11.72
N GLY A 56 16.23 12.67 12.76
CA GLY A 56 15.80 13.50 13.90
C GLY A 56 14.57 14.39 13.62
N GLY A 57 13.85 14.15 12.51
CA GLY A 57 12.70 14.95 12.09
C GLY A 57 11.41 14.70 12.89
N ILE A 58 11.41 13.74 13.82
CA ILE A 58 10.39 13.67 14.87
C ILE A 58 10.98 14.37 16.08
N ASP A 59 10.64 15.66 16.23
CA ASP A 59 10.88 16.38 17.48
C ASP A 59 9.93 15.83 18.56
N LEU A 60 10.32 14.68 19.10
CA LEU A 60 9.66 14.04 20.23
C LEU A 60 9.77 14.92 21.50
N GLU A 61 10.74 15.84 21.55
CA GLU A 61 10.83 16.82 22.63
C GLU A 61 9.67 17.84 22.55
N PHE A 62 9.34 18.36 21.36
CA PHE A 62 8.18 19.26 21.19
C PHE A 62 6.83 18.59 21.53
N LEU A 63 6.67 17.30 21.20
CA LEU A 63 5.47 16.55 21.59
C LEU A 63 5.39 16.30 23.11
N SER A 64 6.52 16.31 23.80
CA SER A 64 6.58 16.09 25.25
C SER A 64 6.21 17.33 26.09
N ASP A 65 6.25 18.53 25.49
CA ASP A 65 6.02 19.83 26.17
C ASP A 65 4.53 20.15 26.41
N LYS A 66 3.60 19.45 25.73
CA LYS A 66 2.14 19.65 25.96
C LYS A 66 1.65 19.20 27.34
N ARG A 67 2.49 18.58 28.18
CA ARG A 67 2.18 18.35 29.60
C ARG A 67 2.25 19.61 30.47
N LYS A 68 2.80 20.73 29.96
CA LYS A 68 2.87 22.00 30.70
C LYS A 68 1.66 22.94 30.55
N TYR A 69 0.69 22.62 29.69
CA TYR A 69 -0.49 23.47 29.47
C TYR A 69 -1.71 23.14 30.36
N ARG A 70 -1.57 22.21 31.31
CA ARG A 70 -2.62 21.82 32.28
C ARG A 70 -2.30 22.26 33.71
N SER A 71 -1.93 23.54 33.89
CA SER A 71 -1.90 24.20 35.21
C SER A 71 -2.87 25.37 35.17
#